data_AF-A0A8T3VEJ9-F1
#
_entry.id   AF-A0A8T3VEJ9-F1
#
_cell.length_a   1.000
_cell.length_b   1.000
_cell.length_c   1.000
_cell.angle_alpha   90.00
_cell.angle_beta   90.00
_cell.angle_gamma   90.00
#
_symmetry.space_group_name_H-M   'P 1'
#
loop_
_entity.id
_entity.type
_entity.pdbx_description
1 polymer ?
#
loop_
_entity_poly.entity_id
_entity_poly.type
_entity_poly.pdbx_seq_one_letter_code
_entity_poly.pdbx_strand_id
1 'polypeptide(L)'
;MFENRSRGRALAKRTSYVYIIFAILLTAVALMLNSEMGALALAQKGADLTTLFFGIILYVIFAAVIYLLSTKYENDEILWKLYIVIAVLNFIVIGFSIILILLSLLLIVAGDDIRKELN
;
A
#
# COMPACT_ATOMS: atom_id res chain seq x y z
N MET A 1 6.17 28.82 3.43
CA MET A 1 6.73 27.98 2.33
C MET A 1 7.29 26.63 2.82
N PHE A 2 7.62 26.45 4.11
CA PHE A 2 8.00 25.14 4.68
C PHE A 2 6.82 24.18 4.95
N GLU A 3 5.61 24.68 5.22
CA GLU A 3 4.44 23.82 5.48
C GLU A 3 4.04 22.94 4.28
N ASN A 4 4.17 23.45 3.06
CA ASN A 4 3.86 22.68 1.85
C ASN A 4 4.91 21.62 1.54
N ARG A 5 6.19 21.78 1.94
CA ARG A 5 7.28 20.81 1.69
C ARG A 5 7.15 19.48 2.46
N SER A 6 6.12 19.33 3.27
CA SER A 6 5.88 18.12 4.08
C SER A 6 4.58 17.41 3.74
N ARG A 7 3.69 18.00 2.93
CA ARG A 7 2.33 17.47 2.76
C ARG A 7 2.32 16.16 1.99
N GLY A 8 2.97 16.10 0.84
CA GLY A 8 2.99 14.89 0.03
C GLY A 8 3.73 13.74 0.73
N ARG A 9 4.83 14.07 1.41
CA ARG A 9 5.62 13.09 2.20
C ARG A 9 4.87 12.57 3.42
N ALA A 10 4.20 13.45 4.16
CA ALA A 10 3.35 13.05 5.28
C ALA A 10 2.18 12.19 4.82
N LEU A 11 1.59 12.51 3.65
CA LEU A 11 0.53 11.70 3.05
C LEU A 11 1.04 10.31 2.65
N ALA A 12 2.22 10.21 2.02
CA ALA A 12 2.85 8.93 1.69
C ALA A 12 3.14 8.10 2.95
N LYS A 13 3.69 8.72 4.01
CA LYS A 13 3.92 8.06 5.31
C LYS A 13 2.61 7.54 5.91
N ARG A 14 1.54 8.36 5.93
CA ARG A 14 0.21 7.91 6.40
C ARG A 14 -0.31 6.76 5.55
N THR A 15 -0.15 6.84 4.24
CA THR A 15 -0.55 5.77 3.31
C THR A 15 0.16 4.47 3.64
N SER A 16 1.46 4.51 3.96
CA SER A 16 2.23 3.33 4.40
C SER A 16 1.66 2.69 5.67
N TYR A 17 1.20 3.49 6.64
CA TYR A 17 0.56 2.98 7.86
C TYR A 17 -0.77 2.30 7.56
N VAL A 18 -1.54 2.82 6.60
CA VAL A 18 -2.79 2.18 6.18
C VAL A 18 -2.52 0.81 5.55
N TYR A 19 -1.45 0.66 4.75
CA TYR A 19 -1.02 -0.66 4.26
C TYR A 19 -0.72 -1.64 5.39
N ILE A 20 0.00 -1.20 6.45
CA ILE A 20 0.27 -2.05 7.62
C ILE A 20 -1.01 -2.44 8.36
N ILE A 21 -1.93 -1.50 8.56
CA ILE A 21 -3.21 -1.77 9.23
C ILE A 21 -3.98 -2.86 8.47
N PHE A 22 -4.07 -2.77 7.13
CA PHE A 22 -4.71 -3.79 6.32
C PHE A 22 -3.97 -5.13 6.35
N ALA A 23 -2.63 -5.14 6.35
CA ALA A 23 -1.87 -6.37 6.50
C ALA A 23 -2.17 -7.08 7.83
N ILE A 24 -2.26 -6.33 8.93
CA ILE A 24 -2.61 -6.87 10.26
C ILE A 24 -4.03 -7.42 10.27
N LEU A 25 -5.00 -6.68 9.72
CA LEU A 25 -6.40 -7.13 9.63
C LEU A 25 -6.52 -8.41 8.79
N LEU A 26 -5.86 -8.46 7.63
CA LEU A 26 -5.83 -9.64 6.77
C LEU A 26 -5.14 -10.83 7.47
N THR A 27 -4.10 -10.58 8.26
CA THR A 27 -3.45 -11.62 9.07
C THR A 27 -4.42 -12.19 10.11
N ALA A 28 -5.16 -11.34 10.81
CA ALA A 28 -6.18 -11.80 11.75
C ALA A 28 -7.27 -12.65 11.06
N VAL A 29 -7.73 -12.22 9.88
CA VAL A 29 -8.67 -12.99 9.06
C VAL A 29 -8.06 -14.33 8.62
N ALA A 30 -6.80 -14.35 8.17
CA ALA A 30 -6.11 -15.56 7.77
C ALA A 30 -6.00 -16.57 8.93
N LEU A 31 -5.67 -16.08 10.13
CA LEU A 31 -5.62 -16.92 11.34
C LEU A 31 -6.98 -17.49 11.71
N MET A 32 -8.06 -16.70 11.59
CA MET A 32 -9.43 -17.19 11.84
C MET A 32 -9.87 -18.24 10.81
N LEU A 33 -9.45 -18.10 9.56
CA LEU A 33 -9.76 -19.03 8.49
C LEU A 33 -8.84 -20.25 8.44
N ASN A 34 -7.77 -20.29 9.24
CA ASN A 34 -6.82 -21.40 9.33
C ASN A 34 -7.38 -22.58 10.16
N SER A 35 -8.55 -23.05 9.77
CA SER A 35 -9.22 -24.26 10.27
C SER A 35 -9.77 -25.04 9.08
N GLU A 36 -10.06 -26.33 9.24
CA GLU A 36 -10.62 -27.14 8.14
C GLU A 36 -11.92 -26.53 7.58
N MET A 37 -12.82 -26.08 8.46
CA MET A 37 -14.07 -25.41 8.06
C MET A 37 -13.82 -24.02 7.43
N GLY A 38 -12.84 -23.25 7.94
CA GLY A 38 -12.48 -21.94 7.40
C GLY A 38 -11.84 -22.02 6.01
N ALA A 39 -10.96 -22.99 5.80
CA ALA A 39 -10.33 -23.27 4.51
C ALA A 39 -11.35 -23.73 3.47
N LEU A 40 -12.31 -24.57 3.86
CA LEU A 40 -13.45 -24.98 3.02
C LEU A 40 -14.33 -23.79 2.62
N ALA A 41 -14.66 -22.90 3.57
CA ALA A 41 -15.45 -21.71 3.29
C ALA A 41 -14.75 -20.75 2.32
N LEU A 42 -13.43 -20.63 2.41
CA LEU A 42 -12.62 -19.80 1.52
C LEU A 42 -12.54 -20.41 0.10
N ALA A 43 -12.34 -21.72 0.02
CA ALA A 43 -12.31 -22.46 -1.25
C ALA A 43 -13.65 -22.36 -2.02
N GLN A 44 -14.79 -22.38 -1.30
CA GLN A 44 -16.12 -22.16 -1.91
C GLN A 44 -16.28 -20.77 -2.54
N LYS A 45 -15.48 -19.79 -2.12
CA LYS A 45 -15.44 -18.44 -2.70
C LYS A 45 -14.37 -18.28 -3.79
N GLY A 46 -13.71 -19.37 -4.18
CA GLY A 46 -12.66 -19.36 -5.21
C GLY A 46 -11.34 -18.75 -4.73
N ALA A 47 -11.10 -18.70 -3.43
CA ALA A 47 -9.86 -18.21 -2.83
C ALA A 47 -9.20 -19.31 -2.00
N ASP A 48 -7.88 -19.19 -1.80
CA ASP A 48 -7.13 -20.07 -0.90
C ASP A 48 -6.36 -19.26 0.15
N LEU A 49 -5.98 -19.94 1.23
CA LEU A 49 -5.17 -19.34 2.30
C LEU A 49 -3.82 -18.84 1.78
N THR A 50 -3.23 -19.54 0.80
CA THR A 50 -1.97 -19.16 0.16
C THR A 50 -2.03 -17.80 -0.49
N THR A 51 -3.08 -17.51 -1.26
CA THR A 51 -3.30 -16.21 -1.91
C THR A 51 -3.51 -15.11 -0.87
N LEU A 52 -4.21 -15.42 0.24
CA LEU A 52 -4.39 -14.48 1.34
C LEU A 52 -3.06 -14.12 2.00
N PHE A 53 -2.22 -15.11 2.31
CA PHE A 53 -0.87 -14.89 2.85
C PHE A 53 0.03 -14.14 1.88
N PHE A 54 -0.03 -14.46 0.59
CA PHE A 54 0.70 -13.74 -0.44
C PHE A 54 0.28 -12.26 -0.49
N GLY A 55 -1.02 -11.98 -0.43
CA GLY A 55 -1.56 -10.63 -0.33
C GLY A 55 -1.05 -9.88 0.90
N ILE A 56 -1.05 -10.51 2.08
CA ILE A 56 -0.50 -9.92 3.31
C ILE A 56 0.96 -9.50 3.13
N ILE A 57 1.79 -10.40 2.59
CA ILE A 57 3.22 -10.12 2.35
C ILE A 57 3.39 -8.91 1.44
N LEU A 58 2.62 -8.83 0.36
CA LEU A 58 2.68 -7.70 -0.57
C LEU A 58 2.29 -6.38 0.10
N TYR A 59 1.24 -6.36 0.92
CA TYR A 59 0.87 -5.16 1.67
C TYR A 59 2.01 -4.69 2.59
N VAL A 60 2.71 -5.62 3.25
CA VAL A 60 3.86 -5.30 4.11
C VAL A 60 5.04 -4.75 3.28
N ILE A 61 5.34 -5.36 2.13
CA ILE A 61 6.40 -4.88 1.23
C ILE A 61 6.09 -3.47 0.74
N PHE A 62 4.87 -3.22 0.26
CA PHE A 62 4.47 -1.89 -0.20
C PHE A 62 4.54 -0.87 0.94
N ALA A 63 4.05 -1.21 2.13
CA ALA A 63 4.19 -0.35 3.30
C ALA A 63 5.66 0.03 3.58
N ALA A 64 6.55 -0.97 3.62
CA ALA A 64 7.96 -0.74 3.91
C ALA A 64 8.63 0.15 2.87
N VAL A 65 8.38 -0.12 1.57
CA VAL A 65 8.92 0.68 0.47
C VAL A 65 8.42 2.12 0.54
N ILE A 66 7.11 2.33 0.66
CA ILE A 66 6.50 3.67 0.74
C ILE A 66 7.05 4.43 1.97
N TYR A 67 7.15 3.75 3.11
CA TYR A 67 7.68 4.35 4.33
C TYR A 67 9.13 4.81 4.13
N LEU A 68 10.00 3.93 3.64
CA LEU A 68 11.42 4.24 3.39
C LEU A 68 11.59 5.41 2.43
N LEU A 69 10.83 5.41 1.33
CA LEU A 69 10.82 6.50 0.36
C LEU A 69 10.36 7.82 1.00
N SER A 70 9.35 7.77 1.87
CA SER A 70 8.82 8.97 2.54
C SER A 70 9.79 9.59 3.53
N THR A 71 10.72 8.81 4.08
CA THR A 71 11.65 9.26 5.14
C THR A 71 13.07 9.52 4.68
N LYS A 72 13.57 8.84 3.63
CA LYS A 72 15.01 8.80 3.32
C LYS A 72 15.43 9.76 2.19
N TYR A 73 14.52 10.09 1.28
CA TYR A 73 14.85 10.80 0.04
C TYR A 73 14.23 12.21 0.02
N GLU A 74 14.64 13.07 0.95
CA GLU A 74 14.04 14.40 1.17
C GLU A 74 14.17 15.40 0.02
N ASN A 75 15.11 15.23 -0.92
CA ASN A 75 15.33 16.15 -2.03
C ASN A 75 15.47 15.44 -3.39
N ASP A 76 14.99 14.21 -3.51
CA ASP A 76 15.13 13.44 -4.75
C ASP A 76 14.00 13.73 -5.75
N GLU A 77 14.35 14.32 -6.90
CA GLU A 77 13.45 14.59 -8.02
C GLU A 77 12.78 13.35 -8.61
N ILE A 78 13.30 12.15 -8.30
CA ILE A 78 12.76 10.88 -8.79
C ILE A 78 11.64 10.36 -7.87
N LEU A 79 11.50 10.90 -6.65
CA LEU A 79 10.61 10.36 -5.62
C LEU A 79 9.13 10.34 -6.05
N TRP A 80 8.64 11.40 -6.69
CA TRP A 80 7.25 11.44 -7.16
C TRP A 80 6.97 10.41 -8.26
N LYS A 81 7.96 10.12 -9.12
CA LYS A 81 7.85 9.09 -10.16
C LYS A 81 7.75 7.71 -9.52
N LEU A 82 8.52 7.45 -8.47
CA LEU A 82 8.49 6.19 -7.73
C LEU A 82 7.11 5.93 -7.10
N TYR A 83 6.46 6.94 -6.51
CA TYR A 83 5.11 6.76 -5.97
C TYR A 83 4.06 6.43 -7.04
N ILE A 84 4.17 7.03 -8.23
CA ILE A 84 3.30 6.68 -9.37
C ILE A 84 3.55 5.24 -9.81
N VAL A 85 4.80 4.82 -9.92
CA VAL A 85 5.14 3.43 -10.27
C VAL A 85 4.57 2.46 -9.24
N ILE A 86 4.70 2.74 -7.94
CA ILE A 86 4.11 1.92 -6.88
C ILE A 86 2.58 1.87 -7.01
N ALA A 87 1.94 3.02 -7.26
CA ALA A 87 0.49 3.08 -7.47
C ALA A 87 0.03 2.20 -8.65
N VAL A 88 0.79 2.19 -9.76
CA VAL A 88 0.53 1.32 -10.92
C VAL A 88 0.79 -0.16 -10.60
N LEU A 89 1.85 -0.49 -9.87
CA LEU A 89 2.14 -1.86 -9.45
C LEU A 89 1.01 -2.43 -8.57
N ASN A 90 0.42 -1.63 -7.68
CA ASN A 90 -0.73 -2.06 -6.88
C ASN A 90 -1.92 -2.49 -7.75
N PHE A 91 -2.14 -1.85 -8.90
CA PHE A 91 -3.20 -2.24 -9.84
C PHE A 91 -2.93 -3.59 -10.50
N ILE A 92 -1.67 -3.89 -10.82
CA ILE A 92 -1.28 -5.11 -11.55
C ILE A 92 -1.30 -6.33 -10.61
N VAL A 93 -0.81 -6.18 -9.39
CA VAL A 93 -0.46 -7.34 -8.55
C VAL A 93 -1.66 -7.92 -7.78
N ILE A 94 -2.65 -7.11 -7.39
CA ILE A 94 -3.66 -7.56 -6.41
C ILE A 94 -5.12 -7.44 -6.94
N GLY A 95 -5.29 -7.12 -8.23
CA GLY A 95 -6.62 -6.96 -8.82
C GLY A 95 -7.41 -5.78 -8.25
N PHE A 96 -8.58 -5.50 -8.81
CA PHE A 96 -9.43 -4.32 -8.51
C PHE A 96 -10.05 -4.36 -7.10
N SER A 97 -9.24 -4.34 -6.04
CA SER A 97 -9.71 -4.05 -4.69
C SER A 97 -9.95 -2.55 -4.56
N ILE A 98 -11.16 -2.15 -4.18
CA ILE A 98 -11.53 -0.74 -3.94
C ILE A 98 -10.54 -0.07 -2.98
N ILE A 99 -10.08 -0.80 -1.96
CA ILE A 99 -9.11 -0.29 -0.98
C ILE A 99 -7.77 0.04 -1.66
N LEU A 100 -7.28 -0.82 -2.55
CA LEU A 100 -6.04 -0.55 -3.27
C LEU A 100 -6.18 0.58 -4.28
N ILE A 101 -7.34 0.71 -4.92
CA ILE A 101 -7.63 1.86 -5.78
C ILE A 101 -7.52 3.16 -4.98
N LEU A 102 -8.14 3.21 -3.80
CA LEU A 102 -8.06 4.37 -2.91
C LEU A 102 -6.61 4.65 -2.47
N LEU A 103 -5.85 3.61 -2.08
CA LEU A 103 -4.45 3.76 -1.68
C LEU A 103 -3.56 4.23 -2.85
N SER A 104 -3.80 3.73 -4.06
CA SER A 104 -3.09 4.18 -5.26
C SER A 104 -3.39 5.64 -5.60
N LEU A 105 -4.65 6.09 -5.45
CA LEU A 105 -5.00 7.50 -5.60
C LEU A 105 -4.28 8.37 -4.58
N LEU A 106 -4.20 7.95 -3.31
CA LEU A 106 -3.44 8.67 -2.29
C LEU A 106 -1.95 8.79 -2.62
N LEU A 107 -1.34 7.74 -3.20
CA LEU A 107 0.05 7.78 -3.66
C LEU A 107 0.26 8.72 -4.85
N ILE A 108 -0.69 8.78 -5.79
CA ILE A 108 -0.66 9.71 -6.90
C ILE A 108 -0.75 11.16 -6.39
N VAL A 109 -1.67 11.44 -5.46
CA VAL A 109 -1.80 12.76 -4.82
C VAL A 109 -0.52 13.12 -4.08
N ALA A 110 0.04 12.18 -3.30
CA ALA A 110 1.31 12.38 -2.61
C ALA A 110 2.46 12.69 -3.58
N GLY A 111 2.51 12.00 -4.73
CA GLY A 111 3.48 12.26 -5.78
C GLY A 111 3.31 13.64 -6.42
N ASP A 112 2.09 14.04 -6.76
CA ASP A 112 1.81 15.36 -7.35
C ASP A 112 2.17 16.52 -6.39
N ASP A 113 1.87 16.36 -5.10
CA ASP A 113 2.28 17.32 -4.08
C ASP A 113 3.81 17.43 -4.00
N ILE A 114 4.54 16.31 -3.97
CA ILE A 114 6.01 16.31 -3.97
C ILE A 114 6.59 16.95 -5.24
N ARG A 115 5.96 16.71 -6.41
CA ARG A 115 6.38 17.33 -7.66
C ARG A 115 6.23 18.85 -7.62
N LYS A 116 5.16 19.37 -7.01
CA LYS A 116 4.96 20.81 -6.80
C LYS A 116 5.91 21.40 -5.76
N GLU A 117 6.37 20.60 -4.80
CA GLU A 117 7.34 21.02 -3.78
C GLU A 117 8.76 21.20 -4.35
N LEU A 118 9.10 20.46 -5.41
CA LEU A 118 10.44 20.41 -6.01
C LEU A 118 10.64 21.36 -7.21
N ASN A 119 9.56 21.85 -7.82
CA ASN A 119 9.59 22.86 -8.88
C ASN A 119 9.38 24.28 -8.31
#